data_AF-A0A1F7GHI9-F1
#
_entry.id   AF-A0A1F7GHI9-F1
#
_cell.length_a   1.000
_cell.length_b   1.000
_cell.length_c   1.000
_cell.angle_alpha   90.00
_cell.angle_beta   90.00
_cell.angle_gamma   90.00
#
_symmetry.space_group_name_H-M   'P 1'
#
loop_
_entity.id
_entity.type
_entity.pdbx_description
1 polymer ?
#
loop_
_entity_poly.entity_id
_entity_poly.type
_entity_poly.pdbx_seq_one_letter_code
_entity_poly.pdbx_strand_id
1 'polypeptide(L)' 'MKNKKVAALLALLFPGLGHLYIGKYIDALVFIAGTGILWYAFFLKGAYLISTRSPNYYLVLGALIFVYLFSIFDVYRKTK' A
#
# COMPACT_ATOMS: atom_id res chain seq x y z
N MET A 1 23.54 7.19 -3.98
CA MET A 1 22.35 7.50 -3.17
C MET A 1 21.11 7.15 -3.98
N LYS A 2 20.11 6.50 -3.39
CA LYS A 2 18.90 6.07 -4.10
C LYS A 2 18.02 7.30 -4.36
N ASN A 3 17.33 7.36 -5.50
CA ASN A 3 16.53 8.55 -5.84
C ASN A 3 15.19 8.55 -5.09
N LYS A 4 14.92 9.60 -4.30
CA LYS A 4 13.69 9.77 -3.51
C LYS A 4 12.42 9.72 -4.37
N LYS A 5 12.46 10.32 -5.57
CA LYS A 5 11.32 10.34 -6.49
C LYS A 5 11.02 8.95 -7.03
N VAL A 6 12.05 8.18 -7.36
CA VAL A 6 11.90 6.79 -7.82
C VAL A 6 11.34 5.92 -6.70
N ALA A 7 11.85 6.05 -5.47
CA ALA A 7 11.35 5.30 -4.32
C ALA A 7 9.87 5.60 -4.04
N ALA A 8 9.46 6.87 -4.07
CA ALA A 8 8.07 7.29 -3.91
C ALA A 8 7.17 6.80 -5.06
N LEU A 9 7.64 6.85 -6.31
CA LEU A 9 6.91 6.34 -7.46
C LEU A 9 6.65 4.83 -7.33
N LEU A 10 7.66 4.06 -6.89
CA LEU A 10 7.51 2.63 -6.66
C LEU A 10 6.50 2.34 -5.54
N ALA A 11 6.53 3.08 -4.44
CA ALA A 11 5.54 2.96 -3.37
C ALA A 11 4.12 3.36 -3.80
N LEU A 12 3.98 4.28 -4.78
CA LEU A 12 2.70 4.62 -5.39
C LEU A 12 2.16 3.51 -6.29
N LEU A 13 3.02 2.78 -7.01
CA LEU A 13 2.60 1.63 -7.81
C LEU A 13 2.11 0.49 -6.92
N PHE A 14 2.89 0.15 -5.89
CA PHE A 14 2.49 -0.80 -4.87
C PHE A 14 3.25 -0.54 -3.56
N PRO A 15 2.56 -0.40 -2.42
CA PRO A 15 3.20 -0.17 -1.14
C PRO A 15 4.25 -1.25 -0.84
N GLY A 16 5.44 -0.81 -0.46
CA GLY A 16 6.59 -1.67 -0.15
C GLY A 16 7.59 -1.86 -1.29
N LEU A 17 7.23 -1.59 -2.56
CA LEU A 17 8.22 -1.62 -3.66
C LEU A 17 9.30 -0.53 -3.50
N GLY A 18 8.90 0.65 -3.02
CA GLY A 18 9.84 1.72 -2.70
C GLY A 18 10.82 1.31 -1.60
N HIS A 19 10.33 0.63 -0.56
CA HIS A 19 11.16 0.10 0.54
C HIS A 19 12.11 -0.98 0.07
N LEU A 20 11.65 -1.86 -0.82
CA LEU A 20 12.50 -2.87 -1.46
C LEU A 20 13.62 -2.19 -2.27
N TYR A 21 13.29 -1.16 -3.04
CA TYR A 21 14.27 -0.38 -3.79
C TYR A 21 15.33 0.23 -2.88
N ILE A 22 14.99 0.79 -1.72
CA ILE A 22 15.99 1.37 -0.80
C ILE A 22 16.67 0.35 0.13
N GLY A 23 16.42 -0.95 -0.04
CA GLY A 23 17.04 -2.02 0.75
C GLY A 23 16.42 -2.25 2.14
N LYS A 24 15.21 -1.73 2.38
CA LYS A 24 14.48 -1.93 3.64
C LYS A 24 13.51 -3.11 3.53
N TYR A 25 14.06 -4.32 3.57
CA TYR A 25 13.33 -5.55 3.28
C TYR A 25 12.19 -5.87 4.24
N ILE A 26 12.36 -5.61 5.55
CA ILE A 26 11.29 -5.84 6.55
C ILE A 26 10.11 -4.91 6.31
N ASP A 27 10.38 -3.61 6.10
CA ASP A 27 9.33 -2.64 5.76
C ASP A 27 8.64 -3.04 4.44
N ALA A 28 9.41 -3.45 3.43
CA ALA A 28 8.88 -3.90 2.15
C ALA A 28 7.92 -5.08 2.32
N LEU A 29 8.31 -6.09 3.10
CA LEU A 29 7.48 -7.27 3.35
C LEU A 29 6.18 -6.91 4.07
N VAL A 30 6.25 -6.07 5.10
CA VAL A 30 5.06 -5.63 5.86
C VAL A 30 4.08 -4.89 4.96
N PHE A 31 4.57 -3.94 4.16
CA PHE A 31 3.72 -3.18 3.25
C PHE A 31 3.14 -4.05 2.13
N ILE A 32 3.95 -4.94 1.55
CA ILE A 32 3.50 -5.81 0.47
C ILE A 32 2.43 -6.79 0.97
N ALA A 33 2.69 -7.47 2.09
CA ALA A 33 1.75 -8.42 2.68
C ALA A 33 0.46 -7.72 3.13
N GLY A 34 0.57 -6.60 3.85
CA GLY A 34 -0.59 -5.84 4.32
C GLY A 34 -1.46 -5.33 3.17
N THR A 35 -0.85 -4.75 2.14
CA THR A 35 -1.58 -4.25 0.96
C THR A 35 -2.16 -5.41 0.16
N GLY A 36 -1.44 -6.53 0.04
CA GLY A 36 -1.93 -7.74 -0.61
C GLY A 36 -3.20 -8.29 0.05
N ILE A 37 -3.24 -8.32 1.39
CA ILE A 37 -4.44 -8.72 2.15
C ILE A 37 -5.61 -7.77 1.88
N LEU A 38 -5.36 -6.45 1.87
CA LEU A 38 -6.41 -5.46 1.60
C LEU A 38 -6.95 -5.56 0.17
N TRP A 39 -6.08 -5.75 -0.82
CA TRP A 39 -6.48 -5.99 -2.21
C TRP A 39 -7.26 -7.30 -2.34
N TYR A 40 -6.81 -8.37 -1.70
CA TYR A 40 -7.53 -9.64 -1.67
C TYR A 40 -8.93 -9.49 -1.07
N ALA A 41 -9.05 -8.78 0.06
CA ALA A 41 -10.33 -8.45 0.67
C ALA A 41 -11.21 -7.60 -0.26
N PHE A 42 -10.62 -6.60 -0.95
CA PHE A 42 -11.30 -5.75 -1.91
C PHE A 42 -11.81 -6.54 -3.12
N PHE A 43 -11.04 -7.48 -3.67
CA PHE A 43 -11.47 -8.27 -4.84
C PHE A 43 -12.50 -9.34 -4.49
N LEU A 44 -12.29 -10.12 -3.43
CA LEU A 44 -13.22 -11.18 -3.03
C LEU A 44 -14.55 -10.63 -2.56
N LYS A 45 -14.50 -9.59 -1.71
CA LYS A 45 -15.72 -9.03 -1.13
C LYS A 45 -16.22 -7.83 -1.92
N GLY A 46 -15.47 -7.27 -2.87
CA GLY A 46 -15.85 -6.06 -3.60
C GLY A 46 -17.19 -6.19 -4.32
N ALA A 47 -17.40 -7.26 -5.09
CA ALA A 47 -18.67 -7.48 -5.78
C ALA A 47 -19.86 -7.58 -4.81
N TYR A 48 -19.69 -8.27 -3.68
CA TYR A 48 -20.71 -8.43 -2.65
C TYR A 48 -20.95 -7.14 -1.85
N LEU A 49 -19.89 -6.44 -1.48
CA LEU A 49 -19.93 -5.25 -0.62
C LEU A 49 -20.41 -4.00 -1.38
N ILE A 50 -20.09 -3.87 -2.67
CA ILE A 50 -20.60 -2.80 -3.55
C ILE A 50 -22.11 -2.95 -3.75
N SER A 51 -22.58 -4.18 -3.99
CA SER A 51 -24.00 -4.48 -4.19
C SER A 51 -24.84 -4.22 -2.92
N THR A 52 -24.27 -4.51 -1.74
CA THR A 52 -24.97 -4.37 -0.45
C THR A 52 -24.79 -3.01 0.25
N ARG A 53 -24.05 -2.06 -0.36
CA ARG A 53 -23.63 -0.78 0.26
C ARG A 53 -23.10 -0.96 1.69
N SER A 54 -22.39 -2.06 1.93
CA SER A 54 -21.94 -2.40 3.28
C SER A 54 -20.88 -1.38 3.74
N PRO A 55 -20.97 -0.86 4.99
CA PRO A 55 -19.97 0.04 5.56
C PRO A 55 -18.53 -0.51 5.48
N ASN A 56 -18.41 -1.84 5.54
CA ASN A 56 -17.13 -2.55 5.45
C ASN A 56 -16.39 -2.29 4.13
N TYR A 57 -17.11 -2.01 3.04
CA TYR A 57 -16.50 -1.62 1.76
C TYR A 57 -15.64 -0.36 1.92
N TYR A 58 -16.24 0.68 2.50
CA TYR A 58 -15.60 1.98 2.68
C TYR A 58 -14.43 1.90 3.66
N LEU A 59 -14.51 1.01 4.66
CA LEU A 59 -13.38 0.75 5.55
C LEU A 59 -12.18 0.13 4.82
N VAL A 60 -12.41 -0.88 3.96
CA VAL A 60 -11.33 -1.49 3.16
C VAL A 60 -10.74 -0.49 2.17
N LEU A 61 -11.59 0.29 1.50
CA LEU A 61 -11.15 1.32 0.57
C LEU A 61 -10.35 2.43 1.27
N GLY A 62 -10.82 2.90 2.43
CA GLY A 62 -10.13 3.87 3.26
C GLY A 62 -8.78 3.34 3.75
N ALA A 63 -8.72 2.07 4.18
CA ALA A 63 -7.49 1.42 4.59
C ALA A 63 -6.49 1.29 3.42
N LEU A 64 -6.96 0.94 2.21
CA LEU A 64 -6.11 0.91 1.01
C LEU A 64 -5.50 2.29 0.72
N ILE A 65 -6.33 3.34 0.66
CA ILE A 65 -5.86 4.71 0.43
C ILE A 65 -4.83 5.10 1.50
N PHE A 66 -5.14 4.83 2.78
CA PHE A 66 -4.27 5.17 3.89
C PHE A 66 -2.90 4.46 3.79
N VAL A 67 -2.89 3.15 3.51
CA VAL A 67 -1.64 2.37 3.40
C VAL A 67 -0.78 2.87 2.24
N TYR A 68 -1.38 3.24 1.10
CA TYR A 68 -0.63 3.82 -0.02
C TYR A 68 0.03 5.14 0.36
N LEU A 69 -0.74 6.08 0.92
CA LEU A 69 -0.21 7.38 1.35
C LEU A 69 0.88 7.23 2.41
N PHE A 70 0.64 6.37 3.40
CA PHE A 70 1.60 6.11 4.47
C PHE A 70 2.89 5.49 3.95
N SER A 71 2.81 4.53 3.02
CA SER A 71 3.98 3.89 2.41
C SER A 71 4.82 4.89 1.61
N ILE A 72 4.18 5.75 0.82
CA ILE A 72 4.87 6.82 0.05
C ILE A 72 5.59 7.78 0.99
N PHE A 73 4.90 8.26 2.03
CA PHE A 73 5.50 9.17 3.01
C PHE A 73 6.70 8.53 3.73
N ASP A 74 6.53 7.28 4.19
CA ASP A 74 7.56 6.57 4.93
C ASP A 74 8.80 6.28 4.08
N VAL A 75 8.63 5.82 2.83
CA VAL A 75 9.78 5.58 1.93
C VAL A 75 10.49 6.88 1.58
N TYR A 76 9.74 7.96 1.33
CA TYR A 76 10.30 9.27 0.98
C TYR A 76 11.19 9.80 2.11
N ARG A 77 10.73 9.67 3.37
CA ARG A 77 11.50 10.06 4.56
C ARG A 77 12.73 9.18 4.77
N LYS A 78 12.62 7.89 4.50
CA LYS A 78 13.68 6.89 4.77
C LYS A 78 14.77 6.85 3.67
N THR A 79 14.53 7.44 2.51
CA THR A 79 15.50 7.52 1.42
C THR A 79 16.54 8.61 1.73
N LYS A 80 17.82 8.23 1.79
CA LYS A 80 18.96 9.15 1.97
C LYS A 80 19.59 9.49 0.62
#